data_AF-A0AAG5CUT1-F1
#
_entry.id   AF-A0AAG5CUT1-F1
#
_cell.length_a   1.000
_cell.length_b   1.000
_cell.length_c   1.000
_cell.angle_alpha   90.00
_cell.angle_beta   90.00
_cell.angle_gamma   90.00
#
_symmetry.space_group_name_H-M   'P 1'
#
loop_
_entity.id
_entity.type
_entity.pdbx_description
1 polymer ?
#
loop_
_entity_poly.entity_id
_entity_poly.type
_entity_poly.pdbx_seq_one_letter_code
_entity_poly.pdbx_strand_id
1 'polypeptide(L)'
;MELQRYKMVRSVQLVLLLICLVSIIPDVSARPSKEHRSQVRLMDQLFGRRPAAAAGRKHHSTSHQQQRRSADYEDYYDADYKRVQQCYEDEDVNELCQRCSKVTKSSLVFPMCCSNEDETRTWCNEYVYYGIQT
;
A
#
# COMPACT_ATOMS: atom_id res chain seq x y z
N MET A 1 42.24 23.47 16.45
CA MET A 1 41.08 22.72 16.99
C MET A 1 39.77 23.00 16.23
N GLU A 2 39.66 24.12 15.52
CA GLU A 2 38.48 24.54 14.73
C GLU A 2 38.06 23.55 13.62
N LEU A 3 39.01 22.92 12.91
CA LEU A 3 38.71 22.04 11.78
C LEU A 3 38.03 20.72 12.20
N GLN A 4 38.41 20.16 13.36
CA GLN A 4 37.78 18.95 13.91
C GLN A 4 36.38 19.26 14.42
N ARG A 5 36.20 20.43 15.04
CA ARG A 5 34.88 20.92 15.45
C ARG A 5 33.97 21.14 14.25
N TYR A 6 34.46 21.74 13.17
CA TYR A 6 33.68 21.95 11.95
C TYR A 6 33.23 20.64 11.28
N LYS A 7 34.10 19.63 11.25
CA LYS A 7 33.74 18.29 10.75
C LYS A 7 32.66 17.66 11.62
N MET A 8 32.79 17.74 12.95
CA MET A 8 31.80 17.19 13.87
C MET A 8 30.45 17.91 13.76
N VAL A 9 30.44 19.25 13.69
CA VAL A 9 29.23 20.05 13.51
C VAL A 9 28.55 19.73 12.18
N ARG A 10 29.33 19.59 11.08
CA ARG A 10 28.79 19.17 9.77
C ARG A 10 28.20 17.77 9.81
N SER A 11 28.87 16.81 10.45
CA SER A 11 28.35 15.45 10.60
C SER A 11 27.05 15.43 11.40
N VAL A 12 26.99 16.17 12.51
CA VAL A 12 25.77 16.29 13.33
C VAL A 12 24.64 16.97 12.56
N GLN A 13 24.94 18.03 11.80
CA GLN A 13 23.97 18.72 10.96
C GLN A 13 23.41 17.80 9.84
N LEU A 14 24.26 16.99 9.20
CA LEU A 14 23.82 16.03 8.19
C LEU A 14 22.94 14.93 8.79
N VAL A 15 23.29 14.42 9.98
CA VAL A 15 22.47 13.42 10.69
C VAL A 15 21.11 14.02 11.07
N LEU A 16 21.07 15.26 11.57
CA LEU A 16 19.81 15.95 11.89
C LEU A 16 18.95 16.17 10.64
N LEU A 17 19.56 16.57 9.51
CA LEU A 17 18.83 16.71 8.25
C LEU A 17 18.26 15.37 7.76
N LEU A 18 19.01 14.27 7.87
CA LEU A 18 18.50 12.94 7.51
C LEU A 18 17.35 12.51 8.40
N ILE A 19 17.44 12.74 9.72
CA ILE A 19 16.35 12.46 10.66
C ILE A 19 15.11 13.29 10.31
N CYS A 20 15.28 14.59 10.05
CA CYS A 20 14.17 15.44 9.61
C CYS A 20 13.54 14.94 8.31
N LEU A 21 14.34 14.52 7.32
CA LEU A 21 13.82 14.00 6.05
C LEU A 21 13.05 12.68 6.22
N VAL A 22 13.49 11.80 7.11
CA VAL A 22 12.79 10.54 7.42
C VAL A 22 11.52 10.80 8.22
N SER A 23 11.52 11.80 9.11
CA SER A 23 10.33 12.21 9.87
C SER A 23 9.31 13.02 9.07
N ILE A 24 9.71 13.62 7.94
CA ILE A 24 8.81 14.30 7.00
C ILE A 24 8.16 13.31 6.03
N ILE A 25 8.53 12.02 6.04
CA ILE A 25 7.69 11.00 5.40
C ILE A 25 6.36 11.06 6.14
N PRO A 26 5.28 11.58 5.53
CA PRO A 26 4.01 11.51 6.20
C PRO A 26 3.67 10.02 6.24
N ASP A 27 3.55 9.46 7.44
CA ASP A 27 2.78 8.25 7.64
C ASP A 27 1.40 8.55 7.07
N VAL A 28 1.17 8.20 5.80
CA VAL A 28 -0.14 8.27 5.15
C VAL A 28 -1.00 7.12 5.65
N SER A 29 -1.00 6.92 6.96
CA SER A 29 -1.95 6.11 7.70
C SER A 29 -3.09 7.02 8.15
N ALA A 30 -3.80 7.58 7.18
CA ALA A 30 -5.10 8.18 7.38
C ALA A 30 -5.85 8.12 6.06
N ARG A 31 -6.98 7.40 6.04
CA ARG A 31 -7.93 7.32 4.92
C ARG A 31 -8.11 8.70 4.27
N PRO A 32 -7.88 8.88 2.96
CA PRO A 32 -8.07 10.18 2.34
C PRO A 32 -9.56 10.51 2.29
N SER A 33 -9.97 11.53 3.04
CA SER A 33 -11.26 12.19 2.88
C SER A 33 -11.32 12.90 1.53
N LYS A 34 -12.52 12.93 0.95
CA LYS A 34 -12.84 13.14 -0.49
C LYS A 34 -12.32 14.46 -1.11
N GLU A 35 -11.93 15.43 -0.30
CA GLU A 35 -11.46 16.76 -0.72
C GLU A 35 -10.04 16.76 -1.32
N HIS A 36 -9.15 15.86 -0.87
CA HIS A 36 -7.72 15.89 -1.25
C HIS A 36 -7.47 15.40 -2.71
N ARG A 37 -8.47 14.79 -3.34
CA ARG A 37 -8.40 14.32 -4.74
C ARG A 37 -8.46 15.47 -5.76
N SER A 38 -8.88 16.67 -5.36
CA SER A 38 -8.98 17.83 -6.25
C SER A 38 -7.63 18.53 -6.43
N GLN A 39 -6.89 18.74 -5.34
CA GLN A 39 -5.57 19.40 -5.39
C GLN A 39 -4.51 18.58 -6.14
N VAL A 40 -4.51 17.25 -5.96
CA VAL A 40 -3.55 16.37 -6.65
C VAL A 40 -3.75 16.41 -8.17
N ARG A 41 -5.00 16.51 -8.64
CA ARG A 41 -5.30 16.66 -10.08
C ARG A 41 -4.91 18.01 -10.64
N LEU A 42 -4.98 19.08 -9.84
CA LEU A 42 -4.55 20.42 -10.25
C LEU A 42 -3.03 20.49 -10.46
N MET A 43 -2.26 19.83 -9.59
CA MET A 43 -0.79 19.78 -9.70
C MET A 43 -0.33 19.00 -10.94
N ASP A 44 -1.02 17.93 -11.30
CA ASP A 44 -0.72 17.15 -12.52
C ASP A 44 -0.87 18.00 -13.80
N GLN A 45 -1.89 18.87 -13.83
CA GLN A 45 -2.13 19.79 -14.94
C GLN A 45 -1.11 20.94 -15.02
N LEU A 46 -0.54 21.37 -13.90
CA LEU A 46 0.45 22.45 -13.84
C LEU A 46 1.86 21.97 -14.24
N PHE A 47 2.22 20.73 -13.95
CA PHE A 47 3.53 20.17 -14.30
C PHE A 47 3.58 19.42 -15.65
N GLY A 48 2.42 19.08 -16.24
CA GLY A 48 2.31 18.35 -17.52
C GLY A 48 2.54 19.18 -18.79
N ARG A 49 2.86 20.47 -18.70
CA ARG A 49 2.96 21.35 -19.89
C ARG A 49 4.40 21.76 -20.19
N ARG A 50 5.10 20.96 -21.02
CA ARG A 50 6.28 21.42 -21.80
C ARG A 50 5.88 21.65 -23.28
N PRO A 51 6.43 22.68 -23.95
CA PRO A 51 5.87 23.20 -25.20
C PRO A 51 6.25 22.35 -26.41
N ALA A 52 5.32 22.29 -27.36
CA ALA A 52 5.45 21.65 -28.66
C ALA A 52 6.47 22.38 -29.54
N ALA A 53 7.45 21.64 -30.06
CA ALA A 53 8.16 22.00 -31.28
C ALA A 53 8.72 20.74 -31.97
N ALA A 54 8.54 20.71 -33.30
CA ALA A 54 9.13 19.80 -34.29
C ALA A 54 8.48 18.41 -34.52
N ALA A 55 7.61 18.41 -35.53
CA ALA A 55 7.24 17.36 -36.47
C ALA A 55 8.05 16.04 -36.49
N GLY A 56 7.32 14.91 -36.54
CA GLY A 56 7.87 13.62 -36.92
C GLY A 56 6.82 12.51 -36.97
N ARG A 57 6.56 11.99 -38.16
CA ARG A 57 5.66 10.86 -38.50
C ARG A 57 5.81 9.65 -37.55
N LYS A 58 4.68 9.09 -37.10
CA LYS A 58 4.23 7.68 -37.25
C LYS A 58 2.95 7.48 -36.44
N HIS A 59 1.85 7.14 -37.12
CA HIS A 59 0.61 6.75 -36.45
C HIS A 59 0.84 5.45 -35.65
N HIS A 60 0.60 5.55 -34.36
CA HIS A 60 0.82 4.51 -33.34
C HIS A 60 -0.15 3.34 -33.52
N SER A 61 0.37 2.17 -33.92
CA SER A 61 -0.25 0.86 -33.66
C SER A 61 0.16 0.37 -32.27
N THR A 62 -0.18 1.11 -31.21
CA THR A 62 0.11 0.73 -29.80
C THR A 62 -1.13 0.58 -28.94
N SER A 63 -2.33 0.72 -29.51
CA SER A 63 -3.58 0.62 -28.75
C SER A 63 -3.80 -0.79 -28.18
N HIS A 64 -3.66 -1.85 -28.98
CA HIS A 64 -3.93 -3.21 -28.52
C HIS A 64 -2.91 -3.74 -27.50
N GLN A 65 -1.65 -3.34 -27.59
CA GLN A 65 -0.60 -3.81 -26.68
C GLN A 65 -0.68 -3.09 -25.32
N GLN A 66 -1.07 -1.81 -25.32
CA GLN A 66 -1.30 -1.06 -24.09
C GLN A 66 -2.58 -1.53 -23.39
N GLN A 67 -3.64 -1.84 -24.13
CA GLN A 67 -4.88 -2.38 -23.56
C GLN A 67 -4.70 -3.75 -22.89
N ARG A 68 -3.94 -4.68 -23.52
CA ARG A 68 -3.61 -5.97 -22.88
C ARG A 68 -2.77 -5.78 -21.61
N ARG A 69 -1.77 -4.90 -21.66
CA ARG A 69 -0.88 -4.65 -20.52
C ARG A 69 -1.59 -3.95 -19.34
N SER A 70 -2.60 -3.13 -19.62
CA SER A 70 -3.45 -2.52 -18.60
C SER A 70 -4.44 -3.51 -17.98
N ALA A 71 -4.97 -4.45 -18.76
CA ALA A 71 -5.89 -5.48 -18.24
C ALA A 71 -5.21 -6.41 -17.22
N ASP A 72 -3.96 -6.82 -17.48
CA ASP A 72 -3.17 -7.65 -16.55
C ASP A 72 -2.87 -6.93 -15.21
N TYR A 73 -2.83 -5.59 -15.19
CA TYR A 73 -2.56 -4.83 -13.97
C TYR A 73 -3.80 -4.69 -13.07
N GLU A 74 -4.99 -4.58 -13.67
CA GLU A 74 -6.26 -4.45 -12.95
C GLU A 74 -6.72 -5.80 -12.35
N ASP A 75 -6.45 -6.93 -13.02
CA ASP A 75 -6.85 -8.27 -12.57
C ASP A 75 -6.15 -8.68 -11.25
N TYR A 76 -4.90 -8.24 -11.05
CA TYR A 76 -4.14 -8.52 -9.83
C TYR A 76 -4.79 -7.91 -8.58
N TYR A 77 -5.38 -6.72 -8.69
CA TYR A 77 -6.06 -6.06 -7.57
C TYR A 77 -7.42 -6.69 -7.25
N ASP A 78 -8.11 -7.24 -8.25
CA ASP A 78 -9.45 -7.82 -8.09
C ASP A 78 -9.41 -9.18 -7.38
N ALA A 79 -8.39 -10.00 -7.66
CA ALA A 79 -8.23 -11.32 -7.04
C ALA A 79 -8.03 -11.23 -5.51
N ASP A 80 -7.17 -10.33 -5.05
CA ASP A 80 -6.95 -10.13 -3.61
C ASP A 80 -8.16 -9.49 -2.93
N TYR A 81 -8.87 -8.58 -3.61
CA TYR A 81 -10.09 -7.99 -3.09
C TYR A 81 -11.18 -9.04 -2.88
N LYS A 82 -11.35 -9.96 -3.83
CA LYS A 82 -12.31 -11.07 -3.73
C LYS A 82 -12.01 -12.01 -2.56
N ARG A 83 -10.74 -12.28 -2.26
CA ARG A 83 -10.37 -13.14 -1.11
C ARG A 83 -10.80 -12.58 0.24
N VAL A 84 -10.81 -11.26 0.39
CA VAL A 84 -11.18 -10.61 1.66
C VAL A 84 -12.64 -10.16 1.71
N GLN A 85 -13.37 -10.28 0.59
CA GLN A 85 -14.77 -9.85 0.48
C GLN A 85 -15.66 -10.45 1.58
N GLN A 86 -15.51 -11.74 1.88
CA GLN A 86 -16.28 -12.41 2.93
C GLN A 86 -16.09 -11.77 4.32
N CYS A 87 -14.88 -11.29 4.62
CA CYS A 87 -14.60 -10.59 5.88
C CYS A 87 -15.20 -9.17 5.92
N TYR A 88 -15.60 -8.59 4.80
CA TYR A 88 -16.35 -7.32 4.82
C TYR A 88 -17.86 -7.55 5.00
N GLU A 89 -18.34 -8.74 4.66
CA GLU A 89 -19.76 -9.11 4.72
C GLU A 89 -20.13 -9.76 6.06
N ASP A 90 -19.18 -10.45 6.69
CA ASP A 90 -19.38 -11.19 7.94
C ASP A 90 -18.41 -10.66 9.02
N GLU A 91 -18.98 -9.96 10.01
CA GLU A 91 -18.23 -9.34 11.11
C GLU A 91 -17.57 -10.38 12.02
N ASP A 92 -18.24 -11.50 12.30
CA ASP A 92 -17.70 -12.57 13.16
C ASP A 92 -16.48 -13.24 12.49
N VAL A 93 -16.58 -13.50 11.18
CA VAL A 93 -15.44 -14.01 10.39
C VAL A 93 -14.31 -12.98 10.35
N ASN A 94 -14.63 -11.69 10.21
CA ASN A 94 -13.63 -10.63 10.21
C ASN A 94 -12.85 -10.58 11.51
N GLU A 95 -13.55 -10.55 12.65
CA GLU A 95 -12.94 -10.52 13.97
C GLU A 95 -12.04 -11.73 14.20
N LEU A 96 -12.52 -12.93 13.86
CA LEU A 96 -11.74 -14.16 13.95
C LEU A 96 -10.45 -14.05 13.12
N CYS A 97 -10.56 -13.68 11.84
CA CYS A 97 -9.43 -13.63 10.93
C CYS A 97 -8.42 -12.53 11.31
N GLN A 98 -8.89 -11.36 11.78
CA GLN A 98 -8.00 -10.31 12.31
C GLN A 98 -7.24 -10.81 13.54
N ARG A 99 -7.94 -11.47 14.48
CA ARG A 99 -7.33 -11.99 15.71
C ARG A 99 -6.30 -13.05 15.39
N CYS A 100 -6.65 -13.99 14.51
CA CYS A 100 -5.77 -15.06 14.05
C CYS A 100 -4.50 -14.52 13.38
N SER A 101 -4.62 -13.58 12.44
CA SER A 101 -3.46 -12.95 11.80
C SER A 101 -2.57 -12.22 12.81
N LYS A 102 -3.18 -11.54 13.80
CA LYS A 102 -2.45 -10.85 14.86
C LYS A 102 -1.64 -11.80 15.75
N VAL A 103 -2.23 -12.92 16.19
CA VAL A 103 -1.55 -13.84 17.11
C VAL A 103 -0.48 -14.68 16.42
N THR A 104 -0.70 -15.03 15.14
CA THR A 104 0.27 -15.77 14.31
C THR A 104 1.38 -14.89 13.76
N LYS A 105 1.15 -13.57 13.73
CA LYS A 105 2.06 -12.57 13.16
C LYS A 105 2.34 -12.80 11.67
N SER A 106 1.43 -13.48 10.98
CA SER A 106 1.51 -13.73 9.54
C SER A 106 0.45 -12.92 8.81
N SER A 107 0.89 -12.07 7.89
CA SER A 107 0.00 -11.26 7.03
C SER A 107 -0.75 -12.11 6.00
N LEU A 108 -0.26 -13.30 5.68
CA LEU A 108 -0.92 -14.24 4.77
C LEU A 108 -2.14 -14.91 5.40
N VAL A 109 -2.17 -15.03 6.73
CA VAL A 109 -3.26 -15.71 7.45
C VAL A 109 -4.58 -14.96 7.30
N PHE A 110 -4.57 -13.63 7.24
CA PHE A 110 -5.81 -12.85 7.08
C PHE A 110 -6.55 -13.17 5.76
N PRO A 111 -5.96 -13.01 4.56
CA PRO A 111 -6.66 -13.33 3.31
C PRO A 111 -6.97 -14.82 3.16
N MET A 112 -6.12 -15.72 3.66
CA MET A 112 -6.42 -17.17 3.65
C MET A 112 -7.59 -17.52 4.56
N CYS A 113 -7.68 -16.92 5.74
CA CYS A 113 -8.82 -17.10 6.66
C CYS A 113 -10.13 -16.54 6.07
N CYS A 114 -10.08 -15.34 5.46
CA CYS A 114 -11.25 -14.72 4.83
C CYS A 114 -11.81 -15.55 3.70
N SER A 115 -10.96 -16.14 2.86
CA SER A 115 -11.36 -17.01 1.74
C SER A 115 -11.54 -18.48 2.12
N ASN A 116 -11.23 -18.84 3.37
CA ASN A 116 -11.12 -20.22 3.83
C ASN A 116 -10.21 -21.11 2.95
N GLU A 117 -9.14 -20.51 2.45
CA GLU A 117 -8.07 -21.22 1.72
C GLU A 117 -7.41 -22.22 2.68
N ASP A 118 -7.20 -23.46 2.22
CA ASP A 118 -6.60 -24.56 3.02
C ASP A 118 -7.24 -24.77 4.41
N GLU A 119 -8.56 -24.57 4.53
CA GLU A 119 -9.30 -24.67 5.79
C GLU A 119 -8.77 -23.73 6.90
N THR A 120 -8.06 -22.66 6.51
CA THR A 120 -7.41 -21.73 7.44
C THR A 120 -8.41 -21.10 8.40
N ARG A 121 -9.68 -20.94 8.02
CA ARG A 121 -10.71 -20.39 8.93
C ARG A 121 -10.97 -21.32 10.11
N THR A 122 -11.09 -22.62 9.84
CA THR A 122 -11.28 -23.65 10.88
C THR A 122 -10.07 -23.69 11.81
N TRP A 123 -8.87 -23.74 11.23
CA TRP A 123 -7.63 -23.69 11.99
C TRP A 123 -7.54 -22.43 12.85
N CYS A 124 -7.92 -21.26 12.31
CA CYS A 124 -7.95 -20.01 13.05
C CYS A 124 -8.92 -20.07 14.24
N ASN A 125 -10.11 -20.68 14.07
CA ASN A 125 -11.07 -20.83 15.15
C ASN A 125 -10.47 -21.66 16.30
N GLU A 126 -9.90 -22.82 15.97
CA GLU A 126 -9.29 -23.72 16.95
C GLU A 126 -8.08 -23.07 17.63
N TYR A 127 -7.20 -22.42 16.87
CA TYR A 127 -5.98 -21.80 17.38
C TYR A 127 -6.25 -20.60 18.29
N VAL A 128 -7.19 -19.74 17.89
CA VAL A 128 -7.55 -18.53 18.63
C VAL A 128 -8.31 -18.83 19.91
N TYR A 129 -9.20 -19.83 19.89
CA TYR A 129 -10.04 -20.18 21.03
C TYR A 129 -9.54 -21.37 21.83
N TYR A 130 -8.34 -21.88 21.54
CA TYR A 130 -7.73 -22.97 22.28
C TYR A 130 -7.65 -22.63 23.78
N GLY A 131 -8.32 -23.45 24.61
CA GLY A 131 -8.31 -23.31 26.07
C GLY A 131 -9.20 -22.20 26.65
N ILE A 132 -10.04 -21.54 25.86
CA ILE A 132 -10.98 -20.48 26.31
C ILE A 132 -12.36 -21.06 26.70
N GLN A 133 -12.58 -22.38 26.51
CA GLN A 133 -13.75 -23.07 27.02
C GLN A 133 -13.62 -23.26 28.55
N THR A 134 -14.15 -22.30 29.31
CA THR A 134 -14.48 -22.42 30.74
C THR A 134 -15.95 -22.16 30.97
#